data_AF-A0A440DDR0-F1
#
_entry.id   AF-A0A440DDR0-F1
#
_cell.length_a   1.000
_cell.length_b   1.000
_cell.length_c   1.000
_cell.angle_alpha   90.00
_cell.angle_beta   90.00
_cell.angle_gamma   90.00
#
_symmetry.space_group_name_H-M   'P 1'
#
loop_
_entity.id
_entity.type
_entity.pdbx_description
1 polymer ?
#
loop_
_entity_poly.entity_id
_entity_poly.type
_entity_poly.pdbx_seq_one_letter_code
_entity_poly.pdbx_strand_id
1 'polypeptide(L)'
;MCFVLMPAVLSACSSSEDQIGSQLRTAASAAETASMALDAWLAGAAPQNYTSRTLQSISRKLSDAETQIQSADSPEVSERARLITAISRLAAAVANAEVGLQDNNPAKVERAQRDVRNAIAALAATYTKSFSPHP
;
A
#
# COMPACT_ATOMS: atom_id res chain seq x y z
N MET A 1 -45.33 -16.80 -33.52
CA MET A 1 -45.03 -15.85 -32.43
C MET A 1 -44.63 -16.63 -31.20
N CYS A 2 -43.35 -16.56 -30.80
CA CYS A 2 -42.81 -16.73 -29.45
C CYS A 2 -41.28 -16.71 -29.55
N PHE A 3 -40.66 -15.54 -29.42
CA PHE A 3 -39.24 -15.43 -29.12
C PHE A 3 -39.13 -14.90 -27.69
N VAL A 4 -38.95 -15.82 -26.75
CA VAL A 4 -38.51 -15.54 -25.39
C VAL A 4 -36.99 -15.48 -25.45
N LEU A 5 -36.42 -14.28 -25.31
CA LEU A 5 -35.03 -14.09 -24.91
C LEU A 5 -35.00 -12.95 -23.90
N MET A 6 -35.19 -13.33 -22.63
CA MET A 6 -34.93 -12.47 -21.48
C MET A 6 -33.42 -12.19 -21.40
N PRO A 7 -33.01 -10.96 -21.10
CA PRO A 7 -31.61 -10.58 -21.00
C PRO A 7 -31.00 -11.21 -19.74
N ALA A 8 -29.92 -11.97 -19.92
CA ALA A 8 -29.12 -12.43 -18.79
C ALA A 8 -28.37 -11.24 -18.19
N VAL A 9 -28.61 -11.04 -16.90
CA VAL A 9 -28.15 -9.95 -16.05
C VAL A 9 -26.62 -9.99 -15.93
N LEU A 10 -25.97 -8.83 -16.10
CA LEU A 10 -24.54 -8.62 -15.87
C LEU A 10 -24.16 -8.98 -14.43
N SER A 11 -23.54 -10.15 -14.23
CA SER A 11 -22.81 -10.46 -13.00
C SER A 11 -21.36 -9.99 -13.18
N ALA A 12 -21.15 -8.67 -13.10
CA ALA A 12 -19.83 -8.05 -13.23
C ALA A 12 -19.55 -7.11 -12.04
N CYS A 13 -19.80 -7.56 -10.81
CA CYS A 13 -19.51 -6.78 -9.59
C CYS A 13 -18.35 -7.34 -8.75
N SER A 14 -17.78 -8.51 -9.11
CA SER A 14 -16.68 -9.12 -8.34
C SER A 14 -15.29 -8.61 -8.74
N SER A 15 -15.14 -7.90 -9.86
CA SER A 15 -13.81 -7.57 -10.41
C SER A 15 -13.07 -6.46 -9.65
N SER A 16 -13.81 -5.52 -9.05
CA SER A 16 -13.22 -4.32 -8.43
C SER A 16 -12.69 -4.57 -7.02
N GLU A 17 -13.37 -5.39 -6.22
CA GLU A 17 -12.90 -5.78 -4.88
C GLU A 17 -11.64 -6.61 -4.93
N ASP A 18 -11.58 -7.57 -5.88
CA ASP A 18 -10.38 -8.38 -6.14
C ASP A 18 -9.19 -7.51 -6.58
N GLN A 19 -9.44 -6.48 -7.39
CA GLN A 19 -8.41 -5.53 -7.82
C GLN A 19 -7.89 -4.69 -6.65
N ILE A 20 -8.77 -4.10 -5.82
CA ILE A 20 -8.38 -3.31 -4.65
C ILE A 20 -7.60 -4.18 -3.65
N GLY A 21 -8.08 -5.39 -3.37
CA GLY A 21 -7.40 -6.34 -2.48
C GLY A 21 -6.00 -6.71 -2.95
N SER A 22 -5.81 -6.91 -4.25
CA SER A 22 -4.49 -7.17 -4.86
C SER A 22 -3.53 -5.98 -4.70
N GLN A 23 -4.01 -4.76 -4.92
CA GLN A 23 -3.19 -3.54 -4.74
C GLN A 23 -2.79 -3.33 -3.29
N LEU A 24 -3.69 -3.59 -2.35
CA LEU A 24 -3.40 -3.49 -0.92
C LEU A 24 -2.34 -4.50 -0.48
N ARG A 25 -2.43 -5.74 -0.97
CA ARG A 25 -1.43 -6.77 -0.69
C ARG A 25 -0.06 -6.40 -1.26
N THR A 26 -0.04 -5.81 -2.45
CA THR A 26 1.17 -5.30 -3.09
C THR A 26 1.78 -4.15 -2.28
N ALA A 27 0.97 -3.18 -1.84
CA ALA A 27 1.41 -2.08 -1.01
C ALA A 27 1.97 -2.54 0.34
N ALA A 28 1.28 -3.47 1.02
CA ALA A 28 1.73 -4.05 2.27
C ALA A 28 3.07 -4.78 2.12
N SER A 29 3.20 -5.62 1.08
CA SER A 29 4.44 -6.37 0.82
C SER A 29 5.62 -5.43 0.48
N ALA A 30 5.35 -4.36 -0.25
CA ALA A 30 6.35 -3.34 -0.55
C ALA A 30 6.78 -2.58 0.71
N ALA A 31 5.84 -2.23 1.59
CA ALA A 31 6.13 -1.57 2.85
C ALA A 31 6.95 -2.46 3.80
N GLU A 32 6.65 -3.76 3.89
CA GLU A 32 7.47 -4.72 4.65
C GLU A 32 8.89 -4.79 4.10
N THR A 33 9.05 -4.77 2.77
CA THR A 33 10.38 -4.71 2.14
C THR A 33 11.13 -3.44 2.54
N ALA A 34 10.45 -2.29 2.66
CA ALA A 34 11.07 -1.05 3.12
C ALA A 34 11.51 -1.18 4.58
N SER A 35 10.65 -1.72 5.44
CA SER A 35 10.97 -1.96 6.85
C SER A 35 12.23 -2.81 7.01
N MET A 36 12.33 -3.92 6.26
CA MET A 36 13.52 -4.80 6.26
C MET A 36 14.78 -4.11 5.72
N ALA A 37 14.67 -3.33 4.65
CA ALA A 37 15.81 -2.60 4.10
C ALA A 37 16.34 -1.55 5.09
N LEU A 38 15.44 -0.88 5.80
CA LEU A 38 15.79 0.07 6.85
C LEU A 38 16.45 -0.61 8.06
N ASP A 39 15.92 -1.75 8.51
CA ASP A 39 16.55 -2.55 9.56
C ASP A 39 17.97 -2.96 9.18
N ALA A 40 18.16 -3.45 7.95
CA ALA A 40 19.46 -3.86 7.46
C ALA A 40 20.44 -2.69 7.39
N TRP A 41 20.00 -1.50 6.97
CA TRP A 41 20.86 -0.31 6.95
C TRP A 41 21.23 0.17 8.37
N LEU A 42 20.27 0.22 9.29
CA LEU A 42 20.50 0.60 10.69
C LEU A 42 21.46 -0.36 11.40
N ALA A 43 21.42 -1.65 11.05
CA ALA A 43 22.35 -2.66 11.54
C ALA A 43 23.73 -2.62 10.84
N GLY A 44 23.95 -1.75 9.86
CA GLY A 44 25.17 -1.69 9.06
C GLY A 44 25.33 -2.84 8.06
N ALA A 45 24.29 -3.64 7.84
CA ALA A 45 24.29 -4.81 6.95
C ALA A 45 23.96 -4.46 5.49
N ALA A 46 23.36 -3.29 5.22
CA ALA A 46 23.02 -2.84 3.87
C ALA A 46 23.71 -1.52 3.50
N PRO A 47 24.32 -1.41 2.30
CA PRO A 47 24.87 -0.14 1.83
C PRO A 47 23.80 0.95 1.64
N GLN A 48 24.16 2.22 1.87
CA GLN A 48 23.27 3.36 1.71
C GLN A 48 22.65 3.46 0.30
N ASN A 49 23.46 3.30 -0.76
CA ASN A 49 22.99 3.41 -2.15
C ASN A 49 21.96 2.30 -2.48
N TYR A 50 22.24 1.06 -2.08
CA TYR A 50 21.31 -0.05 -2.23
C TYR A 50 19.99 0.24 -1.51
N THR A 51 20.07 0.67 -0.25
CA THR A 51 18.89 0.97 0.58
C THR A 51 18.06 2.09 -0.03
N SER A 52 18.69 3.20 -0.45
CA SER A 52 18.00 4.32 -1.10
C SER A 52 17.29 3.90 -2.39
N ARG A 53 17.94 3.14 -3.27
CA ARG A 53 17.30 2.63 -4.51
C ARG A 53 16.13 1.70 -4.22
N THR A 54 16.24 0.88 -3.17
CA THR A 54 15.14 0.02 -2.71
C THR A 54 13.95 0.86 -2.24
N LEU A 55 14.18 1.90 -1.43
CA LEU A 55 13.11 2.80 -0.99
C LEU A 55 12.45 3.54 -2.16
N GLN A 56 13.23 4.05 -3.13
CA GLN A 56 12.69 4.69 -4.34
C GLN A 56 11.79 3.75 -5.16
N SER A 57 12.20 2.48 -5.29
CA SER A 57 11.41 1.46 -5.97
C SER A 57 10.09 1.20 -5.23
N ILE A 58 10.13 1.18 -3.90
CA ILE A 58 8.95 0.97 -3.06
C ILE A 58 8.02 2.18 -3.10
N SER A 59 8.54 3.40 -3.04
CA SER A 59 7.75 4.63 -3.21
C SER A 59 6.96 4.63 -4.52
N ARG A 60 7.57 4.16 -5.63
CA ARG A 60 6.86 3.99 -6.91
C ARG A 60 5.74 2.95 -6.80
N LYS A 61 6.00 1.77 -6.24
CA LYS A 61 4.98 0.73 -6.04
C LYS A 61 3.80 1.21 -5.19
N LEU A 62 4.06 2.00 -4.15
CA LEU A 62 3.01 2.57 -3.31
C LEU A 62 2.18 3.60 -4.07
N SER A 63 2.81 4.47 -4.85
CA SER A 63 2.13 5.43 -5.73
C SER A 63 1.27 4.74 -6.80
N ASP A 64 1.79 3.66 -7.39
CA ASP A 64 1.07 2.88 -8.39
C ASP A 64 -0.17 2.19 -7.78
N ALA A 65 -0.02 1.61 -6.58
CA ALA A 65 -1.13 0.99 -5.86
C ALA A 65 -2.19 2.02 -5.48
N GLU A 66 -1.78 3.22 -5.01
CA GLU A 66 -2.70 4.31 -4.71
C GLU A 66 -3.51 4.72 -5.95
N THR A 67 -2.83 4.92 -7.08
CA THR A 67 -3.46 5.30 -8.36
C THR A 67 -4.44 4.23 -8.84
N GLN A 68 -4.07 2.95 -8.75
CA GLN A 68 -4.93 1.85 -9.17
C GLN A 68 -6.14 1.67 -8.25
N ILE A 69 -6.00 1.92 -6.95
CA ILE A 69 -7.14 1.93 -6.03
C ILE A 69 -8.04 3.12 -6.34
N GLN A 70 -7.49 4.31 -6.60
CA GLN A 70 -8.27 5.50 -6.99
C GLN A 70 -9.10 5.27 -8.25
N SER A 71 -8.55 4.56 -9.24
CA SER A 71 -9.21 4.27 -10.51
C SER A 71 -10.16 3.07 -10.49
N ALA A 72 -10.22 2.31 -9.39
CA ALA A 72 -11.09 1.15 -9.31
C ALA A 72 -12.57 1.56 -9.20
N ASP A 73 -13.42 0.99 -10.05
CA ASP A 73 -14.87 1.19 -10.03
C ASP A 73 -15.48 0.48 -8.81
N SER A 74 -15.49 1.16 -7.67
CA SER A 74 -16.10 0.67 -6.42
C SER A 74 -17.12 1.69 -5.87
N PRO A 75 -18.33 1.25 -5.50
CA PRO A 75 -19.36 2.12 -4.93
C PRO A 75 -19.02 2.63 -3.52
N GLU A 76 -18.08 2.00 -2.82
CA GLU A 76 -17.74 2.33 -1.44
C GLU A 76 -16.64 3.40 -1.33
N VAL A 77 -17.01 4.64 -1.68
CA VAL A 77 -16.10 5.80 -1.73
C VAL A 77 -15.40 6.07 -0.38
N SER A 78 -16.10 5.91 0.74
CA SER A 78 -15.54 6.21 2.07
C SER A 78 -14.46 5.23 2.51
N GLU A 79 -14.54 3.99 2.04
CA GLU A 79 -13.62 2.90 2.39
C GLU A 79 -12.35 3.03 1.56
N ARG A 80 -12.54 3.23 0.25
CA ARG A 80 -11.47 3.56 -0.68
C ARG A 80 -10.64 4.76 -0.22
N ALA A 81 -11.28 5.82 0.25
CA ALA A 81 -10.59 7.01 0.76
C ALA A 81 -9.73 6.71 2.01
N ARG A 82 -10.19 5.82 2.91
CA ARG A 82 -9.42 5.38 4.08
C ARG A 82 -8.19 4.59 3.65
N LEU A 83 -8.32 3.70 2.67
CA LEU A 83 -7.23 2.89 2.13
C LEU A 83 -6.17 3.75 1.43
N ILE A 84 -6.61 4.69 0.58
CA ILE A 84 -5.73 5.67 -0.06
C ILE A 84 -4.94 6.43 1.00
N THR A 85 -5.63 6.95 2.03
CA THR A 85 -4.97 7.68 3.12
C THR A 85 -3.91 6.83 3.83
N ALA A 86 -4.17 5.54 4.05
CA ALA A 86 -3.22 4.63 4.66
C ALA A 86 -1.99 4.40 3.77
N ILE A 87 -2.18 4.24 2.45
CA ILE A 87 -1.08 4.10 1.49
C ILE A 87 -0.26 5.39 1.36
N SER A 88 -0.89 6.56 1.31
CA SER A 88 -0.16 7.83 1.23
C SER A 88 0.68 8.06 2.49
N ARG A 89 0.21 7.63 3.66
CA ARG A 89 1.01 7.66 4.91
C ARG A 89 2.22 6.73 4.83
N LEU A 90 2.07 5.53 4.26
CA LEU A 90 3.19 4.64 3.99
C LEU A 90 4.21 5.28 3.04
N ALA A 91 3.74 5.85 1.93
CA ALA A 91 4.61 6.51 0.95
C ALA A 91 5.39 7.68 1.58
N ALA A 92 4.72 8.51 2.40
CA ALA A 92 5.37 9.59 3.13
C ALA A 92 6.43 9.09 4.12
N ALA A 93 6.15 8.01 4.86
CA ALA A 93 7.10 7.43 5.80
C ALA A 93 8.35 6.87 5.08
N VAL A 94 8.15 6.19 3.95
CA VAL A 94 9.26 5.68 3.10
C VAL A 94 10.09 6.83 2.52
N ALA A 95 9.46 7.90 2.04
CA ALA A 95 10.16 9.08 1.53
C ALA A 95 10.98 9.78 2.63
N ASN A 96 10.43 9.92 3.84
CA ASN A 96 11.16 10.49 4.98
C ASN A 96 12.37 9.62 5.37
N ALA A 97 12.24 8.30 5.28
CA ALA A 97 13.33 7.36 5.48
C ALA A 97 14.43 7.57 4.43
N GLU A 98 14.07 7.76 3.16
CA GLU A 98 15.04 8.07 2.10
C GLU A 98 15.79 9.37 2.35
N VAL A 99 15.10 10.44 2.77
CA VAL A 99 15.74 11.70 3.17
C VAL A 99 16.71 11.46 4.34
N GLY A 100 16.31 10.67 5.34
CA GLY A 100 17.19 10.29 6.44
C GLY A 100 18.45 9.53 6.00
N LEU A 101 18.32 8.65 5.00
CA LEU A 101 19.46 7.95 4.38
C LEU A 101 20.37 8.94 3.65
N GLN A 102 19.81 9.84 2.84
CA GLN A 102 20.58 10.83 2.08
C GLN A 102 21.37 11.77 2.99
N ASP A 103 20.77 12.15 4.12
CA ASP A 103 21.42 12.94 5.18
C ASP A 103 22.44 12.15 6.01
N ASN A 104 22.57 10.83 5.77
CA ASN A 104 23.33 9.90 6.60
C ASN A 104 23.03 10.06 8.09
N ASN A 105 21.73 10.17 8.44
CA ASN A 105 21.27 10.48 9.79
C ASN A 105 20.46 9.30 10.36
N PRO A 106 21.10 8.44 11.18
CA PRO A 106 20.45 7.26 11.74
C PRO A 106 19.20 7.58 12.56
N ALA A 107 19.20 8.67 13.34
CA ALA A 107 18.04 9.04 14.15
C ALA A 107 16.81 9.43 13.30
N LYS A 108 17.02 10.05 12.12
CA LYS A 108 15.93 10.30 11.15
C LYS A 108 15.41 9.00 10.56
N VAL A 109 16.31 8.07 10.21
CA VAL A 109 15.95 6.77 9.64
C VAL A 109 15.18 5.92 10.65
N GLU A 110 15.61 5.84 11.91
CA GLU A 110 14.90 5.14 12.97
C GLU A 110 13.48 5.68 13.20
N ARG A 111 13.32 7.01 13.15
CA ARG A 111 12.00 7.64 13.26
C ARG A 111 11.11 7.21 12.10
N ALA A 112 11.60 7.38 10.88
CA ALA A 112 10.86 7.00 9.68
C ALA A 112 10.53 5.50 9.66
N GLN A 113 11.42 4.64 10.16
CA GLN A 113 11.16 3.21 10.29
C GLN A 113 10.00 2.90 11.26
N ARG A 114 9.93 3.59 12.41
CA ARG A 114 8.77 3.47 13.29
C ARG A 114 7.49 3.93 12.60
N ASP A 115 7.56 5.01 11.83
CA ASP A 115 6.43 5.51 11.06
C ASP A 115 5.97 4.51 9.99
N VAL A 116 6.91 3.85 9.29
CA VAL A 116 6.61 2.77 8.34
C VAL A 116 5.88 1.62 9.05
N ARG A 117 6.40 1.12 10.18
CA ARG A 117 5.78 0.02 10.93
C ARG A 117 4.37 0.38 11.43
N ASN A 118 4.20 1.59 11.95
CA ASN A 118 2.90 2.09 12.39
C ASN A 118 1.91 2.19 11.22
N ALA A 119 2.37 2.66 10.06
CA ALA A 119 1.54 2.77 8.87
C ALA A 119 1.17 1.40 8.27
N ILE A 120 2.06 0.40 8.35
CA ILE A 120 1.76 -0.99 7.98
C ILE A 120 0.63 -1.54 8.88
N ALA A 121 0.75 -1.38 10.20
CA ALA A 121 -0.26 -1.81 11.14
C ALA A 121 -1.62 -1.12 10.89
N ALA A 122 -1.61 0.18 10.60
CA ALA A 122 -2.81 0.94 10.27
C ALA A 122 -3.46 0.49 8.95
N LEU A 123 -2.67 0.16 7.93
CA LEU A 123 -3.17 -0.40 6.67
C LEU A 123 -3.85 -1.75 6.90
N ALA A 124 -3.21 -2.64 7.67
CA ALA A 124 -3.79 -3.94 8.02
C ALA A 124 -5.13 -3.80 8.77
N ALA A 125 -5.19 -2.91 9.77
CA ALA A 125 -6.42 -2.65 10.51
C ALA A 125 -7.54 -2.08 9.62
N THR A 126 -7.19 -1.20 8.68
CA THR A 126 -8.14 -0.63 7.73
C THR A 126 -8.69 -1.71 6.78
N TYR A 127 -7.81 -2.56 6.25
CA TYR A 127 -8.21 -3.67 5.38
C TYR A 127 -9.12 -4.66 6.10
N THR A 128 -8.77 -5.11 7.31
CA THR A 128 -9.62 -6.03 8.08
C THR A 128 -11.00 -5.43 8.35
N LYS A 129 -11.08 -4.13 8.65
CA LYS A 129 -12.38 -3.47 8.88
C LYS A 129 -13.23 -3.38 7.60
N SER A 130 -12.60 -3.16 6.45
CA SER A 130 -13.28 -2.95 5.16
C SER A 130 -13.66 -4.25 4.44
N PHE A 131 -12.90 -5.33 4.64
CA PHE A 131 -13.05 -6.56 3.85
C PHE A 131 -13.25 -7.83 4.69
N SER A 132 -13.59 -7.72 5.98
CA SER A 132 -14.06 -8.88 6.74
C SER A 132 -15.47 -9.27 6.27
N PRO A 133 -15.75 -10.56 6.00
CA PRO A 133 -17.10 -10.98 5.67
C PRO A 133 -18.03 -10.67 6.85
N HIS A 134 -19.10 -9.90 6.59
CA HIS A 134 -20.19 -9.77 7.55
C HIS A 134 -20.92 -11.13 7.65
N PRO A 135 -21.27 -11.58 8.88
CA PRO A 135 -22.04 -12.82 9.06
C PRO A 135 -23.45 -12.72 8.47
#